data_AF-A0A928Y2F2-F1
#
_entry.id   AF-A0A928Y2F2-F1
#
_cell.length_a   1.000
_cell.length_b   1.000
_cell.length_c   1.000
_cell.angle_alpha   90.00
_cell.angle_beta   90.00
_cell.angle_gamma   90.00
#
_symmetry.space_group_name_H-M   'P 1'
#
loop_
_entity.id
_entity.type
_entity.pdbx_description
1 polymer ?
#
loop_
_entity_poly.entity_id
_entity_poly.type
_entity_poly.pdbx_seq_one_letter_code
_entity_poly.pdbx_strand_id
1 'polypeptide(L)'
;MRRTMLGMALAAAGVVLTGCAGMATQGGPQDMTFFVTSAGPGQGANLGGLAGADAHCQKLAAAAGAGGRTWRAYLSTQAPAPTDASAVNARDRIGSGPWRNYKGEVIAQSVNDLHSASNNLDKQTAIDERGQTVNGRGDTPNNHDILTGSRLDGTAFPGGGTNPDMTCGNWTKGGPDGSAMVGHHDRTGLAPVPWAQSWNMSHPSAGCDAAKLRATGSAGLFYCFATN
;
A
#
# COMPACT_ATOMS: atom_id res chain seq x y z
N MET A 1 40.92 48.32 61.03
CA MET A 1 41.40 49.12 59.88
C MET A 1 41.52 48.20 58.67
N ARG A 2 41.02 48.68 57.53
CA ARG A 2 40.94 48.04 56.21
C ARG A 2 42.27 47.43 55.73
N ARG A 3 42.19 46.35 54.93
CA ARG A 3 42.98 46.10 53.70
C ARG A 3 42.54 44.76 53.07
N THR A 4 41.61 44.80 52.10
CA THR A 4 41.77 44.86 50.63
C THR A 4 41.63 43.49 49.98
N MET A 5 40.58 43.36 49.16
CA MET A 5 40.30 42.27 48.25
C MET A 5 41.32 42.22 47.11
N LEU A 6 41.59 41.03 46.56
CA LEU A 6 41.90 40.88 45.14
C LEU A 6 41.30 39.57 44.64
N GLY A 7 40.31 39.71 43.74
CA GLY A 7 39.58 38.61 43.13
C GLY A 7 40.33 38.01 41.94
N MET A 8 39.95 36.79 41.59
CA MET A 8 40.31 36.17 40.32
C MET A 8 39.05 35.50 39.78
N ALA A 9 38.36 36.21 38.90
CA ALA A 9 37.24 35.68 38.14
C ALA A 9 37.79 35.00 36.88
N LEU A 10 37.73 33.67 36.82
CA LEU A 10 37.91 32.94 35.57
C LEU A 10 36.57 32.86 34.84
N ALA A 11 36.41 33.69 33.81
CA ALA A 11 35.36 33.55 32.82
C ALA A 11 35.80 32.56 31.75
N ALA A 12 35.29 31.33 31.81
CA ALA A 12 35.42 30.37 30.71
C ALA A 12 34.28 30.60 29.71
N ALA A 13 34.63 31.13 28.54
CA ALA A 13 33.70 31.35 27.43
C ALA A 13 33.25 30.00 26.85
N GLY A 14 31.98 29.64 27.04
CA GLY A 14 31.36 28.49 26.39
C GLY A 14 31.05 28.81 24.93
N VAL A 15 31.78 28.19 24.00
CA VAL A 15 31.44 28.18 22.58
C VAL A 15 30.30 27.18 22.38
N VAL A 16 29.06 27.68 22.29
CA VAL A 16 27.91 26.87 21.90
C VAL A 16 27.93 26.74 20.37
N LEU A 17 28.48 25.64 19.85
CA LEU A 17 28.28 25.24 18.46
C LEU A 17 26.81 24.83 18.28
N THR A 18 25.98 25.78 17.83
CA THR A 18 24.65 25.50 17.30
C THR A 18 24.82 24.85 15.92
N GLY A 19 25.05 23.54 15.92
CA GLY A 19 25.01 22.75 14.69
C GLY A 19 23.57 22.73 14.15
N CYS A 20 23.35 23.35 13.00
CA CYS A 20 22.18 23.09 12.17
C CYS A 20 22.28 21.67 11.63
N ALA A 21 21.98 20.67 12.46
CA ALA A 21 21.62 19.36 11.96
C ALA A 21 20.36 19.57 11.11
N GLY A 22 20.47 19.38 9.80
CA GLY A 22 19.32 19.33 8.92
C GLY A 22 18.33 18.34 9.53
N MET A 23 17.16 18.83 9.91
CA MET A 23 16.04 17.96 10.25
C MET A 23 15.76 17.14 9.00
N ALA A 24 16.28 15.91 8.94
CA ALA A 24 15.71 14.91 8.06
C ALA A 24 14.22 14.90 8.40
N THR A 25 13.37 15.28 7.44
CA THR A 25 11.93 15.21 7.57
C THR A 25 11.59 13.77 7.93
N GLN A 26 11.39 13.49 9.22
CA GLN A 26 10.88 12.22 9.68
C GLN A 26 9.51 12.09 9.01
N GLY A 27 9.31 11.02 8.25
CA GLY A 27 8.12 10.89 7.41
C GLY A 27 6.84 11.08 8.21
N GLY A 28 5.82 11.57 7.52
CA GLY A 28 4.50 11.78 8.07
C GLY A 28 3.45 11.78 6.97
N PRO A 29 2.18 11.97 7.33
CA PRO A 29 1.07 11.79 6.40
C PRO A 29 1.12 12.75 5.21
N GLN A 30 1.68 13.95 5.35
CA GLN A 30 1.77 14.94 4.26
C GLN A 30 2.69 14.48 3.11
N ASP A 31 3.72 13.71 3.44
CA ASP A 31 4.75 13.24 2.50
C ASP A 31 4.47 11.82 1.98
N MET A 32 3.50 11.14 2.58
CA MET A 32 3.09 9.79 2.20
C MET A 32 2.43 9.80 0.81
N THR A 33 2.85 8.87 -0.03
CA THR A 33 2.30 8.66 -1.38
C THR A 33 1.95 7.20 -1.67
N PHE A 34 2.11 6.32 -0.67
CA PHE A 34 1.69 4.93 -0.70
C PHE A 34 1.23 4.47 0.68
N PHE A 35 0.19 3.64 0.73
CA PHE A 35 -0.16 2.85 1.91
C PHE A 35 -0.99 1.62 1.54
N VAL A 36 -1.04 0.64 2.45
CA VAL A 36 -2.05 -0.44 2.44
C VAL A 36 -3.25 0.05 3.23
N THR A 37 -4.48 -0.08 2.71
CA THR A 37 -5.68 0.34 3.47
C THR A 37 -5.70 -0.33 4.85
N SER A 38 -5.89 0.44 5.92
CA SER A 38 -6.02 -0.14 7.27
C SER A 38 -7.31 -0.94 7.49
N ALA A 39 -8.33 -0.70 6.66
CA ALA A 39 -9.58 -1.44 6.63
C ALA A 39 -10.21 -1.36 5.24
N GLY A 40 -10.91 -2.41 4.81
CA GLY A 40 -11.77 -2.37 3.62
C GLY A 40 -13.08 -1.60 3.84
N PRO A 41 -13.90 -1.37 2.79
CA PRO A 41 -15.17 -0.64 2.90
C PRO A 41 -16.31 -1.44 3.56
N GLY A 42 -16.07 -2.71 3.91
CA GLY A 42 -16.99 -3.52 4.72
C GLY A 42 -17.93 -4.45 3.94
N GLN A 43 -17.81 -4.53 2.61
CA GLN A 43 -18.66 -5.38 1.75
C GLN A 43 -17.86 -6.46 1.01
N GLY A 44 -16.83 -7.01 1.68
CA GLY A 44 -15.87 -7.91 1.04
C GLY A 44 -15.14 -7.21 -0.11
N ALA A 45 -15.09 -7.85 -1.28
CA ALA A 45 -14.51 -7.30 -2.50
C ALA A 45 -15.47 -6.42 -3.32
N ASN A 46 -16.70 -6.17 -2.85
CA ASN A 46 -17.55 -5.14 -3.44
C ASN A 46 -17.05 -3.77 -2.98
N LEU A 47 -16.24 -3.14 -3.81
CA LEU A 47 -15.66 -1.83 -3.55
C LEU A 47 -16.47 -0.70 -4.22
N GLY A 48 -17.56 -1.02 -4.93
CA GLY A 48 -18.27 -0.08 -5.79
C GLY A 48 -17.52 0.20 -7.10
N GLY A 49 -16.78 -0.78 -7.61
CA GLY A 49 -15.88 -0.62 -8.74
C GLY A 49 -14.63 0.18 -8.40
N LEU A 50 -13.84 0.53 -9.42
CA LEU A 50 -12.62 1.31 -9.25
C LEU A 50 -12.87 2.69 -8.63
N ALA A 51 -13.99 3.33 -8.98
CA ALA A 51 -14.35 4.64 -8.44
C ALA A 51 -14.60 4.59 -6.92
N GLY A 52 -15.29 3.55 -6.43
CA GLY A 52 -15.52 3.39 -5.00
C GLY A 52 -14.24 2.99 -4.24
N ALA A 53 -13.37 2.18 -4.85
CA ALA A 53 -12.05 1.88 -4.29
C ALA A 53 -11.15 3.12 -4.18
N ASP A 54 -11.11 3.96 -5.22
CA ASP A 54 -10.38 5.23 -5.22
C ASP A 54 -10.93 6.19 -4.16
N ALA A 55 -12.26 6.31 -4.04
CA ALA A 55 -12.90 7.13 -3.02
C ALA A 55 -12.55 6.66 -1.60
N HIS A 56 -12.42 5.35 -1.38
CA HIS A 56 -11.99 4.80 -0.10
C HIS A 56 -10.53 5.11 0.20
N CYS A 57 -9.63 5.00 -0.78
CA CYS A 57 -8.24 5.46 -0.64
C CYS A 57 -8.20 6.95 -0.25
N GLN A 58 -8.95 7.80 -0.96
CA GLN A 58 -9.02 9.23 -0.68
C GLN A 58 -9.51 9.51 0.74
N LYS A 59 -10.55 8.79 1.20
CA LYS A 59 -11.11 8.93 2.54
C LYS A 59 -10.09 8.59 3.62
N LEU A 60 -9.40 7.46 3.51
CA LEU A 60 -8.40 7.02 4.48
C LEU A 60 -7.21 7.99 4.52
N ALA A 61 -6.70 8.37 3.34
CA ALA A 61 -5.63 9.35 3.24
C ALA A 61 -6.00 10.69 3.88
N ALA A 62 -7.21 11.21 3.59
CA ALA A 62 -7.69 12.44 4.19
C ALA A 62 -7.79 12.36 5.73
N ALA A 63 -8.27 11.24 6.26
CA ALA A 63 -8.34 11.01 7.71
C ALA A 63 -6.95 10.97 8.37
N ALA A 64 -5.93 10.49 7.66
CA ALA A 64 -4.54 10.51 8.12
C ALA A 64 -3.86 11.88 7.97
N GLY A 65 -4.46 12.83 7.23
CA GLY A 65 -3.88 14.13 6.92
C GLY A 65 -3.26 14.26 5.53
N ALA A 66 -3.31 13.22 4.70
CA ALA A 66 -2.76 13.17 3.34
C ALA A 66 -3.80 13.49 2.23
N GLY A 67 -4.87 14.22 2.57
CA GLY A 67 -6.03 14.42 1.70
C GLY A 67 -5.83 15.37 0.52
N GLY A 68 -4.72 16.13 0.49
CA GLY A 68 -4.42 17.09 -0.59
C GLY A 68 -3.97 16.45 -1.90
N ARG A 69 -3.74 15.14 -1.92
CA ARG A 69 -3.33 14.37 -3.11
C ARG A 69 -4.51 13.66 -3.74
N THR A 70 -4.36 13.29 -5.01
CA THR A 70 -5.28 12.36 -5.68
C THR A 70 -4.81 10.93 -5.46
N TRP A 71 -5.63 10.14 -4.77
CA TRP A 71 -5.34 8.75 -4.46
C TRP A 71 -6.07 7.78 -5.37
N ARG A 72 -5.36 6.71 -5.77
CA ARG A 72 -5.89 5.63 -6.60
C ARG A 72 -5.65 4.29 -5.95
N ALA A 73 -6.66 3.42 -5.99
CA ALA A 73 -6.51 2.02 -5.62
C ALA A 73 -5.73 1.28 -6.71
N TYR A 74 -4.70 0.52 -6.32
CA TYR A 74 -3.99 -0.38 -7.24
C TYR A 74 -4.82 -1.63 -7.47
N LEU A 75 -5.72 -1.53 -8.45
CA LEU A 75 -6.64 -2.59 -8.83
C LEU A 75 -6.79 -2.60 -10.34
N SER A 76 -6.68 -3.79 -10.94
CA SER A 76 -6.99 -4.00 -12.35
C SER A 76 -8.46 -4.39 -12.54
N THR A 77 -8.98 -4.27 -13.76
CA THR A 77 -10.31 -4.79 -14.15
C THR A 77 -10.19 -5.63 -15.41
N GLN A 78 -11.08 -6.61 -15.56
CA GLN A 78 -11.16 -7.46 -16.74
C GLN A 78 -12.18 -6.90 -17.74
N ALA A 79 -11.83 -6.92 -19.02
CA ALA A 79 -12.75 -6.56 -20.08
C ALA A 79 -13.85 -7.64 -20.24
N PRO A 80 -15.04 -7.29 -20.77
CA PRO A 80 -16.10 -8.27 -21.02
C PRO A 80 -15.73 -9.36 -22.05
N ALA A 81 -14.76 -9.09 -22.94
CA ALA A 81 -14.32 -10.00 -23.98
C ALA A 81 -12.78 -10.00 -24.14
N PRO A 82 -12.16 -11.10 -24.62
CA PRO A 82 -10.69 -11.22 -24.67
C PRO A 82 -9.95 -10.17 -25.51
N THR A 83 -10.60 -9.58 -26.51
CA THR A 83 -10.02 -8.57 -27.42
C THR A 83 -10.52 -7.16 -27.13
N ASP A 84 -11.24 -6.97 -26.03
CA ASP A 84 -11.80 -5.68 -25.65
C ASP A 84 -10.75 -4.88 -24.84
N ALA A 85 -10.49 -3.66 -25.28
CA ALA A 85 -9.49 -2.75 -24.70
C ALA A 85 -9.98 -2.04 -23.41
N SER A 86 -11.19 -2.33 -22.94
CA SER A 86 -11.76 -1.75 -21.71
C SER A 86 -11.20 -2.31 -20.41
N ALA A 87 -10.34 -3.34 -20.48
CA ALA A 87 -9.58 -3.78 -19.31
C ALA A 87 -8.71 -2.63 -18.81
N VAL A 88 -8.73 -2.39 -17.51
CA VAL A 88 -7.89 -1.35 -16.89
C VAL A 88 -6.76 -2.03 -16.14
N ASN A 89 -5.52 -1.65 -16.46
CA ASN A 89 -4.33 -2.11 -15.75
C ASN A 89 -4.11 -1.26 -14.50
N ALA A 90 -3.81 -1.89 -13.36
CA ALA A 90 -3.48 -1.17 -12.12
C ALA A 90 -2.24 -0.27 -12.28
N ARG A 91 -1.22 -0.77 -12.98
CA ARG A 91 0.06 -0.05 -13.18
C ARG A 91 -0.09 1.31 -13.88
N ASP A 92 -1.10 1.45 -14.76
CA ASP A 92 -1.30 2.65 -15.56
C ASP A 92 -2.04 3.75 -14.78
N ARG A 93 -2.60 3.42 -13.60
CA ARG A 93 -3.45 4.31 -12.81
C ARG A 93 -2.74 5.02 -11.67
N ILE A 94 -1.57 4.54 -11.25
CA ILE A 94 -0.95 4.92 -9.96
C ILE A 94 0.08 6.05 -10.04
N GLY A 95 0.24 6.67 -11.21
CA GLY A 95 1.22 7.74 -11.44
C GLY A 95 2.61 7.19 -11.74
N SER A 96 3.61 8.08 -11.81
CA SER A 96 4.99 7.72 -12.17
C SER A 96 5.89 7.34 -11.00
N GLY A 97 5.47 7.61 -9.76
CA GLY A 97 6.34 7.57 -8.57
C GLY A 97 7.25 8.81 -8.45
N PRO A 98 8.17 8.84 -7.47
CA PRO A 98 8.42 7.80 -6.47
C PRO A 98 7.29 7.72 -5.44
N TRP A 99 7.08 6.53 -4.88
CA TRP A 99 6.13 6.33 -3.78
C TRP A 99 6.82 6.08 -2.46
N ARG A 100 6.28 6.66 -1.39
CA ARG A 100 6.80 6.59 -0.03
C ARG A 100 5.68 6.21 0.93
N ASN A 101 6.00 5.36 1.91
CA ASN A 101 5.06 5.05 2.99
C ASN A 101 4.97 6.19 4.01
N TYR A 102 4.14 6.01 5.05
CA TYR A 102 3.95 6.97 6.13
C TYR A 102 5.27 7.40 6.80
N LYS A 103 6.24 6.48 6.93
CA LYS A 103 7.55 6.74 7.57
C LYS A 103 8.53 7.45 6.63
N GLY A 104 8.13 7.74 5.39
CA GLY A 104 8.97 8.40 4.38
C GLY A 104 9.90 7.45 3.63
N GLU A 105 9.84 6.14 3.93
CA GLU A 105 10.62 5.11 3.27
C GLU A 105 10.15 4.96 1.82
N VAL A 106 11.09 4.96 0.87
CA VAL A 106 10.75 4.75 -0.54
C VAL A 106 10.31 3.31 -0.74
N ILE A 107 9.15 3.14 -1.37
CA ILE A 107 8.59 1.86 -1.79
C ILE A 107 9.05 1.50 -3.19
N ALA A 108 8.98 2.45 -4.11
CA ALA A 108 9.54 2.31 -5.45
C ALA A 108 9.78 3.69 -6.08
N GLN A 109 10.81 3.78 -6.91
CA GLN A 109 11.21 5.00 -7.62
C GLN A 109 10.36 5.25 -8.86
N SER A 110 9.84 4.19 -9.48
CA SER A 110 9.06 4.26 -10.72
C SER A 110 8.13 3.06 -10.87
N VAL A 111 7.20 3.11 -11.83
CA VAL A 111 6.35 1.96 -12.19
C VAL A 111 7.18 0.72 -12.51
N ASN A 112 8.29 0.88 -13.23
CA ASN A 112 9.17 -0.25 -13.58
C ASN A 112 9.88 -0.83 -12.35
N ASP A 113 10.34 0.05 -11.45
CA ASP A 113 10.95 -0.37 -10.18
C ASP A 113 9.93 -1.12 -9.31
N LEU A 114 8.70 -0.60 -9.20
CA LEU A 114 7.61 -1.21 -8.43
C LEU A 114 7.30 -2.67 -8.85
N HIS A 115 7.38 -2.97 -10.15
CA HIS A 115 7.14 -4.30 -10.70
C HIS A 115 8.42 -5.13 -10.91
N SER A 116 9.55 -4.65 -10.38
CA SER A 116 10.82 -5.38 -10.36
C SER A 116 11.06 -6.05 -9.00
N ALA A 117 12.10 -6.86 -8.91
CA ALA A 117 12.56 -7.43 -7.64
C ALA A 117 13.19 -6.37 -6.69
N SER A 118 13.48 -5.16 -7.17
CA SER A 118 14.17 -4.11 -6.42
C SER A 118 13.26 -3.20 -5.60
N ASN A 119 11.93 -3.31 -5.77
CA ASN A 119 11.00 -2.56 -4.94
C ASN A 119 11.16 -2.93 -3.45
N ASN A 120 10.79 -1.99 -2.60
CA ASN A 120 10.90 -2.10 -1.15
C ASN A 120 9.53 -2.37 -0.52
N LEU A 121 8.83 -3.41 -1.02
CA LEU A 121 7.60 -3.93 -0.39
C LEU A 121 7.92 -5.20 0.41
N ASP A 122 7.72 -5.10 1.71
CA ASP A 122 7.75 -6.17 2.70
C ASP A 122 6.83 -5.82 3.90
N LYS A 123 6.81 -6.66 4.93
CA LYS A 123 5.96 -6.45 6.12
C LYS A 123 6.24 -5.13 6.85
N GLN A 124 7.49 -4.67 6.80
CA GLN A 124 7.96 -3.51 7.56
C GLN A 124 7.61 -2.19 6.84
N THR A 125 7.55 -2.25 5.52
CA THR A 125 7.40 -1.09 4.62
C THR A 125 5.98 -0.96 4.06
N ALA A 126 5.25 -2.07 3.88
CA ALA A 126 3.84 -2.12 3.49
C ALA A 126 2.91 -1.84 4.68
N ILE A 127 3.00 -0.62 5.21
CA ILE A 127 2.23 -0.13 6.37
C ILE A 127 0.99 0.65 5.94
N ASP A 128 0.09 0.86 6.90
CA ASP A 128 -1.15 1.56 6.66
C ASP A 128 -1.02 3.10 6.64
N GLU A 129 -2.11 3.79 6.32
CA GLU A 129 -2.14 5.24 6.22
C GLU A 129 -1.83 5.97 7.55
N ARG A 130 -1.81 5.23 8.66
CA ARG A 130 -1.53 5.69 10.02
C ARG A 130 -0.13 5.25 10.50
N GLY A 131 0.68 4.69 9.59
CA GLY A 131 2.02 4.19 9.87
C GLY A 131 2.06 2.90 10.68
N GLN A 132 0.94 2.19 10.80
CA GLN A 132 0.84 0.94 11.54
C GLN A 132 1.17 -0.26 10.66
N THR A 133 1.80 -1.26 11.25
CA THR A 133 2.04 -2.54 10.56
C THR A 133 0.73 -3.22 10.23
N VAL A 134 0.57 -3.66 8.98
CA VAL A 134 -0.54 -4.51 8.58
C VAL A 134 -0.23 -5.95 8.99
N ASN A 135 -1.19 -6.62 9.63
CA ASN A 135 -1.04 -8.03 9.98
C ASN A 135 -0.70 -8.86 8.74
N GLY A 136 0.38 -9.63 8.83
CA GLY A 136 0.84 -10.54 7.80
C GLY A 136 0.60 -12.00 8.19
N ARG A 137 1.29 -12.89 7.50
CA ARG A 137 1.19 -14.32 7.75
C ARG A 137 1.75 -14.65 9.13
N GLY A 138 1.01 -15.46 9.88
CA GLY A 138 1.33 -15.82 11.27
C GLY A 138 0.76 -14.86 12.32
N ASP A 139 0.23 -13.70 11.92
CA ASP A 139 -0.48 -12.79 12.83
C ASP A 139 -1.96 -13.17 12.97
N THR A 140 -2.63 -12.64 14.01
CA THR A 140 -4.07 -12.82 14.24
C THR A 140 -4.78 -11.46 14.33
N PRO A 141 -5.79 -11.18 13.50
CA PRO A 141 -6.21 -11.96 12.32
C PRO A 141 -5.13 -11.98 11.22
N ASN A 142 -5.13 -13.01 10.38
CA ASN A 142 -4.26 -13.09 9.20
C ASN A 142 -4.84 -12.20 8.07
N ASN A 143 -4.13 -11.11 7.73
CA ASN A 143 -4.51 -10.14 6.69
C ASN A 143 -3.41 -9.97 5.63
N HIS A 144 -2.64 -11.04 5.43
CA HIS A 144 -1.52 -11.10 4.51
C HIS A 144 -1.89 -10.87 3.04
N ASP A 145 -3.06 -11.33 2.63
CA ASP A 145 -3.53 -11.27 1.25
C ASP A 145 -4.20 -9.92 0.93
N ILE A 146 -3.68 -9.25 -0.09
CA ILE A 146 -4.14 -7.94 -0.57
C ILE A 146 -4.78 -8.07 -1.96
N LEU A 147 -5.97 -7.50 -2.14
CA LEU A 147 -6.69 -7.50 -3.41
C LEU A 147 -5.93 -6.69 -4.48
N THR A 148 -5.73 -7.26 -5.67
CA THR A 148 -5.05 -6.56 -6.79
C THR A 148 -5.72 -6.77 -8.14
N GLY A 149 -6.25 -7.97 -8.41
CA GLY A 149 -6.77 -8.36 -9.72
C GLY A 149 -5.74 -8.32 -10.86
N SER A 150 -4.45 -8.28 -10.52
CA SER A 150 -3.37 -7.92 -11.45
C SER A 150 -2.39 -9.06 -11.65
N ARG A 151 -1.75 -9.10 -12.83
CA ARG A 151 -0.58 -9.95 -13.11
C ARG A 151 0.68 -9.36 -12.48
N LEU A 152 1.78 -10.11 -12.50
CA LEU A 152 3.07 -9.68 -11.93
C LEU A 152 3.55 -8.32 -12.45
N ASP A 153 3.33 -8.04 -13.72
CA ASP A 153 3.70 -6.78 -14.36
C ASP A 153 2.67 -5.66 -14.13
N GLY A 154 1.65 -5.88 -13.31
CA GLY A 154 0.59 -4.92 -13.00
C GLY A 154 -0.44 -4.72 -14.11
N THR A 155 -0.46 -5.58 -15.12
CA THR A 155 -1.51 -5.62 -16.15
C THR A 155 -2.71 -6.44 -15.69
N ALA A 156 -3.86 -6.19 -16.31
CA ALA A 156 -5.07 -6.95 -16.05
C ALA A 156 -4.96 -8.41 -16.55
N PHE A 157 -5.67 -9.31 -15.88
CA PHE A 157 -5.99 -10.60 -16.47
C PHE A 157 -6.91 -10.42 -17.69
N PRO A 158 -6.92 -11.36 -18.65
CA PRO A 158 -7.84 -11.29 -19.76
C PRO A 158 -9.24 -11.61 -19.24
N GLY A 159 -10.25 -10.91 -19.75
CA GLY A 159 -11.64 -11.21 -19.42
C GLY A 159 -12.39 -11.91 -20.54
N GLY A 160 -13.67 -12.21 -20.29
CA GLY A 160 -14.57 -12.88 -21.21
C GLY A 160 -14.22 -14.33 -21.55
N GLY A 161 -15.09 -14.97 -22.34
CA GLY A 161 -14.95 -16.37 -22.71
C GLY A 161 -14.94 -17.30 -21.50
N THR A 162 -13.96 -18.21 -21.45
CA THR A 162 -13.76 -19.15 -20.33
C THR A 162 -12.75 -18.62 -19.30
N ASN A 163 -12.30 -17.37 -19.43
CA ASN A 163 -11.34 -16.82 -18.48
C ASN A 163 -12.01 -16.64 -17.11
N PRO A 164 -11.36 -17.10 -16.02
CA PRO A 164 -11.91 -16.94 -14.68
C PRO A 164 -11.99 -15.46 -14.28
N ASP A 165 -12.95 -15.14 -13.43
CA ASP A 165 -13.03 -13.86 -12.74
C ASP A 165 -11.88 -13.75 -11.73
N MET A 166 -11.07 -12.72 -11.90
CA MET A 166 -9.89 -12.38 -11.11
C MET A 166 -10.07 -11.05 -10.38
N THR A 167 -11.28 -10.49 -10.36
CA THR A 167 -11.54 -9.13 -9.88
C THR A 167 -12.82 -9.02 -9.04
N CYS A 168 -13.45 -10.15 -8.70
CA CYS A 168 -14.78 -10.17 -8.07
C CYS A 168 -15.80 -9.31 -8.84
N GLY A 169 -15.86 -9.55 -10.16
CA GLY A 169 -16.76 -8.83 -11.06
C GLY A 169 -16.41 -7.37 -11.18
N ASN A 170 -15.14 -7.05 -11.45
CA ASN A 170 -14.64 -5.67 -11.49
C ASN A 170 -14.99 -4.88 -10.22
N TRP A 171 -14.83 -5.54 -9.07
CA TRP A 171 -14.99 -4.99 -7.73
C TRP A 171 -16.43 -4.59 -7.37
N THR A 172 -17.42 -5.29 -7.93
CA THR A 172 -18.84 -5.08 -7.64
C THR A 172 -19.53 -6.28 -6.99
N LYS A 173 -18.84 -7.42 -6.80
CA LYS A 173 -19.39 -8.60 -6.11
C LYS A 173 -18.88 -8.67 -4.68
N GLY A 174 -19.81 -8.86 -3.75
CA GLY A 174 -19.53 -9.09 -2.31
C GLY A 174 -20.14 -10.38 -1.78
N GLY A 175 -20.64 -11.26 -2.66
CA GLY A 175 -21.18 -12.57 -2.33
C GLY A 175 -20.11 -13.68 -2.33
N PRO A 176 -20.49 -14.92 -2.02
CA PRO A 176 -19.54 -16.04 -1.93
C PRO A 176 -18.93 -16.42 -3.28
N ASP A 177 -19.59 -16.09 -4.39
CA ASP A 177 -19.19 -16.48 -5.74
C ASP A 177 -18.17 -15.52 -6.36
N GLY A 178 -17.33 -16.08 -7.24
CA GLY A 178 -16.27 -15.36 -7.91
C GLY A 178 -14.94 -15.44 -7.16
N SER A 179 -13.94 -14.72 -7.65
CA SER A 179 -12.62 -14.66 -7.05
C SER A 179 -11.93 -13.36 -7.44
N ALA A 180 -10.97 -12.93 -6.63
CA ALA A 180 -10.03 -11.87 -6.95
C ALA A 180 -8.60 -12.41 -6.89
N MET A 181 -7.74 -12.02 -7.82
CA MET A 181 -6.31 -12.24 -7.66
C MET A 181 -5.81 -11.39 -6.49
N VAL A 182 -5.08 -12.03 -5.58
CA VAL A 182 -4.41 -11.37 -4.46
C VAL A 182 -2.90 -11.43 -4.60
N GLY A 183 -2.21 -10.55 -3.89
CA GLY A 183 -0.78 -10.64 -3.63
C GLY A 183 -0.48 -10.50 -2.14
N HIS A 184 0.80 -10.66 -1.79
CA HIS A 184 1.29 -10.86 -0.43
C HIS A 184 2.11 -9.66 0.02
N HIS A 185 1.55 -8.78 0.85
CA HIS A 185 2.24 -7.53 1.24
C HIS A 185 3.54 -7.77 1.99
N ASP A 186 3.63 -8.89 2.72
CA ASP A 186 4.79 -9.25 3.53
C ASP A 186 5.78 -10.17 2.79
N ARG A 187 5.54 -10.47 1.51
CA ARG A 187 6.38 -11.35 0.67
C ARG A 187 6.50 -12.81 1.15
N THR A 188 5.60 -13.29 2.01
CA THR A 188 5.71 -14.63 2.62
C THR A 188 4.87 -15.71 1.93
N GLY A 189 5.50 -16.47 1.03
CA GLY A 189 4.86 -17.57 0.29
C GLY A 189 4.93 -18.95 0.95
N LEU A 190 4.24 -19.93 0.35
CA LEU A 190 4.40 -21.36 0.68
C LEU A 190 5.65 -21.99 0.06
N ALA A 191 6.27 -21.32 -0.91
CA ALA A 191 7.48 -21.75 -1.59
C ALA A 191 8.34 -20.54 -1.97
N PRO A 192 9.67 -20.69 -2.10
CA PRO A 192 10.57 -19.62 -2.51
C PRO A 192 10.56 -19.42 -4.03
N VAL A 193 9.38 -19.15 -4.59
CA VAL A 193 9.18 -18.91 -6.03
C VAL A 193 8.49 -17.58 -6.29
N PRO A 194 8.75 -16.90 -7.42
CA PRO A 194 8.33 -15.50 -7.61
C PRO A 194 6.84 -15.24 -7.44
N TRP A 195 5.96 -16.10 -7.96
CA TRP A 195 4.52 -15.93 -7.81
C TRP A 195 4.07 -16.10 -6.36
N ALA A 196 4.63 -17.07 -5.62
CA ALA A 196 4.23 -17.36 -4.25
C ALA A 196 4.63 -16.27 -3.26
N GLN A 197 5.61 -15.43 -3.58
CA GLN A 197 6.08 -14.30 -2.75
C GLN A 197 5.75 -12.95 -3.38
N SER A 198 4.92 -12.94 -4.42
CA SER A 198 4.60 -11.72 -5.14
C SER A 198 3.68 -10.82 -4.31
N TRP A 199 4.01 -9.54 -4.24
CA TRP A 199 3.16 -8.55 -3.58
C TRP A 199 1.85 -8.27 -4.33
N ASN A 200 1.78 -8.55 -5.65
CA ASN A 200 0.62 -8.24 -6.48
C ASN A 200 -0.05 -9.43 -7.18
N MET A 201 0.57 -10.62 -7.24
CA MET A 201 -0.02 -11.78 -7.92
C MET A 201 0.49 -13.11 -7.38
N SER A 202 -0.27 -13.72 -6.48
CA SER A 202 0.06 -15.00 -5.85
C SER A 202 -0.99 -16.07 -6.16
N HIS A 203 -2.23 -15.86 -5.72
CA HIS A 203 -3.33 -16.80 -5.95
C HIS A 203 -4.70 -16.13 -6.01
N PRO A 204 -5.73 -16.81 -6.54
CA PRO A 204 -7.12 -16.35 -6.44
C PRO A 204 -7.64 -16.46 -5.00
N SER A 205 -8.57 -15.59 -4.62
CA SER A 205 -9.33 -15.70 -3.37
C SER A 205 -10.36 -16.83 -3.42
N ALA A 206 -10.76 -17.34 -2.26
CA ALA A 206 -11.78 -18.38 -2.16
C ALA A 206 -13.22 -17.90 -2.44
N GLY A 207 -13.40 -16.60 -2.64
CA GLY A 207 -14.69 -15.92 -2.82
C GLY A 207 -14.55 -14.41 -2.64
N CYS A 208 -15.66 -13.70 -2.79
CA CYS A 208 -15.69 -12.24 -2.76
C CYS A 208 -16.30 -11.66 -1.47
N ASP A 209 -17.01 -12.46 -0.68
CA ASP A 209 -17.53 -12.04 0.61
C ASP A 209 -16.45 -12.00 1.70
N ALA A 210 -16.73 -11.30 2.80
CA ALA A 210 -15.79 -11.13 3.90
C ALA A 210 -15.38 -12.46 4.58
N ALA A 211 -16.25 -13.49 4.58
CA ALA A 211 -15.95 -14.76 5.21
C ALA A 211 -14.95 -15.58 4.37
N LYS A 212 -15.14 -15.61 3.05
CA LYS A 212 -14.26 -16.25 2.08
C LYS A 212 -12.93 -15.53 1.93
N LEU A 213 -12.93 -14.20 1.98
CA LEU A 213 -11.70 -13.41 2.05
C LEU A 213 -10.92 -13.74 3.34
N ARG A 214 -11.58 -13.80 4.50
CA ARG A 214 -10.91 -14.20 5.75
C ARG A 214 -10.36 -15.63 5.69
N ALA A 215 -11.09 -16.57 5.09
CA ALA A 215 -10.62 -17.93 4.88
C ALA A 215 -9.42 -18.02 3.91
N THR A 216 -9.29 -17.04 3.01
CA THR A 216 -8.12 -16.90 2.13
C THR A 216 -6.90 -16.42 2.92
N GLY A 217 -7.08 -15.49 3.86
CA GLY A 217 -6.01 -14.76 4.54
C GLY A 217 -6.07 -13.24 4.31
N SER A 218 -7.23 -12.74 3.87
CA SER A 218 -7.46 -11.34 3.51
C SER A 218 -8.53 -10.70 4.39
N ALA A 219 -8.37 -9.41 4.68
CA ALA A 219 -9.44 -8.54 5.20
C ALA A 219 -10.10 -7.68 4.11
N GLY A 220 -9.89 -8.01 2.83
CA GLY A 220 -10.35 -7.18 1.71
C GLY A 220 -9.59 -5.86 1.60
N LEU A 221 -8.33 -5.87 2.04
CA LEU A 221 -7.44 -4.71 1.96
C LEU A 221 -6.89 -4.57 0.53
N PHE A 222 -6.49 -3.36 0.16
CA PHE A 222 -5.86 -3.04 -1.12
C PHE A 222 -4.82 -1.93 -0.96
N TYR A 223 -3.98 -1.74 -1.97
CA TYR A 223 -2.97 -0.68 -1.96
C TYR A 223 -3.53 0.62 -2.51
N CYS A 224 -3.10 1.74 -1.94
CA CYS A 224 -3.45 3.09 -2.36
C CYS A 224 -2.18 3.86 -2.73
N PHE A 225 -2.18 4.47 -3.91
CA PHE A 225 -1.06 5.23 -4.45
C PHE A 225 -1.50 6.65 -4.77
N ALA A 226 -0.71 7.65 -4.38
CA ALA A 226 -0.89 9.01 -4.84
C ALA A 226 -0.39 9.14 -6.29
N THR A 227 -1.13 9.88 -7.10
CA THR A 227 -0.85 10.07 -8.54
C THR A 227 -0.20 11.40 -8.87
N ASN A 228 -0.23 12.37 -7.94
CA ASN A 228 0.31 13.73 -8.06
C ASN A 228 0.85 14.23 -6.71
#